data_AF-A0A5S4TFM2-F1
#
_entry.id   AF-A0A5S4TFM2-F1
#
_cell.length_a   1.000
_cell.length_b   1.000
_cell.length_c   1.000
_cell.angle_alpha   90.00
_cell.angle_beta   90.00
_cell.angle_gamma   90.00
#
_symmetry.space_group_name_H-M   'P 1'
#
loop_
_entity.id
_entity.type
_entity.pdbx_description
1 polymer ?
#
loop_
_entity_poly.entity_id
_entity_poly.type
_entity_poly.pdbx_seq_one_letter_code
_entity_poly.pdbx_strand_id
1 'polypeptide(L)' 'MLTYDEFKQAIDHGYITGDTVAIVRKNGQIFDYVLPGEPVKPWEILTEVIVEAVLRELDK' A
#
# COMPACT_ATOMS: atom_id res chain seq x y z
N MET A 1 -8.95 -5.84 0.20
CA MET A 1 -7.94 -6.16 -0.83
C MET A 1 -7.80 -4.89 -1.62
N LEU A 2 -6.59 -4.37 -1.66
CA LEU A 2 -6.29 -3.12 -2.35
C LEU A 2 -6.37 -3.36 -3.85
N THR A 3 -6.87 -2.37 -4.59
CA THR A 3 -6.94 -2.42 -6.06
C THR A 3 -5.92 -1.50 -6.70
N TYR A 4 -5.57 -1.78 -7.95
CA TYR A 4 -4.66 -0.94 -8.73
C TYR A 4 -5.16 0.51 -8.84
N ASP A 5 -6.44 0.71 -9.19
CA ASP A 5 -7.02 2.04 -9.38
C ASP A 5 -7.05 2.86 -8.08
N GLU A 6 -7.40 2.22 -6.96
CA GLU A 6 -7.39 2.85 -5.63
C GLU A 6 -5.99 3.31 -5.22
N PHE A 7 -4.99 2.43 -5.39
CA PHE A 7 -3.61 2.75 -5.07
C PHE A 7 -3.04 3.83 -5.99
N LYS A 8 -3.36 3.76 -7.29
CA LYS A 8 -2.96 4.78 -8.27
C LYS A 8 -3.58 6.14 -7.98
N GLN A 9 -4.85 6.18 -7.61
CA GLN A 9 -5.51 7.42 -7.21
C GLN A 9 -4.83 8.05 -5.98
N ALA A 10 -4.38 7.24 -5.01
CA ALA A 10 -3.66 7.74 -3.84
C ALA A 10 -2.33 8.41 -4.21
N ILE A 11 -1.61 7.86 -5.19
CA ILE A 11 -0.39 8.46 -5.75
C ILE A 11 -0.72 9.74 -6.52
N ASP A 12 -1.68 9.68 -7.45
CA ASP A 12 -2.04 10.81 -8.32
C ASP A 12 -2.58 12.01 -7.53
N HIS A 13 -3.25 11.75 -6.40
CA HIS A 13 -3.73 12.80 -5.48
C HIS A 13 -2.66 13.27 -4.47
N GLY A 14 -1.46 12.68 -4.49
CA GLY A 14 -0.34 13.10 -3.65
C GLY A 14 -0.44 12.65 -2.18
N TYR A 15 -1.24 11.62 -1.88
CA TYR A 15 -1.23 11.00 -0.54
C TYR A 15 0.03 10.15 -0.33
N ILE A 16 0.51 9.51 -1.40
CA ILE A 16 1.75 8.73 -1.40
C ILE A 16 2.79 9.51 -2.21
N THR A 17 3.76 10.12 -1.52
CA THR A 17 4.77 10.99 -2.15
C THR A 17 6.19 10.41 -2.11
N GLY A 18 6.41 9.30 -1.39
CA GLY A 18 7.71 8.65 -1.26
C GLY A 18 7.93 7.52 -2.27
N ASP A 19 9.19 7.07 -2.39
CA ASP A 19 9.55 5.93 -3.23
C ASP A 19 9.02 4.59 -2.67
N THR A 20 8.77 4.55 -1.35
CA THR A 20 8.25 3.39 -0.62
C THR A 20 6.95 3.73 0.10
N VAL A 21 6.15 2.69 0.33
CA VAL A 21 4.92 2.75 1.11
C VAL A 21 4.83 1.55 2.05
N ALA A 22 4.25 1.73 3.23
CA ALA A 22 3.93 0.64 4.14
C ALA A 22 2.67 -0.08 3.64
N ILE A 23 2.75 -1.40 3.48
CA ILE A 23 1.60 -2.24 3.10
C ILE A 23 1.24 -3.23 4.21
N VAL A 24 -0.03 -3.61 4.25
CA VAL A 24 -0.56 -4.72 5.06
C VAL A 24 -0.87 -5.88 4.11
N ARG A 25 -0.42 -7.08 4.45
CA ARG A 25 -0.76 -8.31 3.71
C ARG A 25 -1.75 -9.18 4.48
N LYS A 26 -2.66 -9.82 3.74
CA LYS A 26 -3.51 -10.92 4.24
C LYS A 26 -3.48 -12.07 3.25
N ASN A 27 -3.19 -13.28 3.73
CA ASN A 27 -3.09 -14.48 2.90
C ASN A 27 -2.14 -14.32 1.69
N GLY A 28 -1.02 -13.61 1.88
CA GLY A 28 -0.03 -13.36 0.84
C GLY A 28 -0.36 -12.21 -0.12
N GLN A 29 -1.60 -11.69 -0.10
CA GLN A 29 -2.05 -10.61 -1.00
C GLN A 29 -1.98 -9.25 -0.31
N ILE A 30 -1.81 -8.18 -1.10
CA ILE A 30 -1.86 -6.81 -0.59
C ILE A 30 -3.29 -6.49 -0.18
N PHE A 31 -3.47 -6.29 1.13
CA PHE A 31 -4.76 -6.00 1.72
C PHE A 31 -5.05 -4.50 1.71
N ASP A 32 -4.06 -3.70 2.09
CA ASP A 32 -4.14 -2.24 2.26
C ASP A 32 -2.75 -1.59 2.25
N TYR A 33 -2.70 -0.26 2.17
CA TYR A 33 -1.51 0.58 2.45
C TYR A 33 -1.77 1.46 3.68
N VAL A 34 -0.71 1.97 4.30
CA VAL A 34 -0.82 2.83 5.49
C VAL A 34 -0.05 4.12 5.25
N LEU A 35 -0.74 5.25 5.42
CA LEU A 35 -0.17 6.58 5.29
C LEU A 35 0.50 7.03 6.59
N PRO A 36 1.47 7.97 6.52
CA PRO A 36 2.08 8.55 7.71
C PRO A 36 1.04 9.13 8.66
N GLY A 37 1.04 8.66 9.91
CA GLY A 37 0.13 9.14 10.95
C GLY A 37 -1.19 8.36 11.09
N GLU A 38 -1.44 7.38 10.22
CA GLU A 38 -2.60 6.49 10.39
C GLU A 38 -2.39 5.48 11.53
N PRO A 39 -3.43 5.18 12.32
CA PRO A 39 -3.34 4.18 13.37
C PRO A 39 -3.26 2.77 12.77
N VAL A 40 -2.27 2.00 13.23
CA VAL A 40 -2.05 0.61 12.82
C VAL A 40 -2.63 -0.31 13.88
N LYS A 41 -3.35 -1.36 13.47
CA LYS A 41 -3.89 -2.33 14.43
C LYS A 41 -2.79 -3.24 14.94
N PRO A 42 -2.81 -3.71 16.21
CA PRO A 42 -1.72 -4.50 16.80
C PRO A 42 -1.38 -5.80 16.06
N TRP A 43 -2.30 -6.34 15.26
CA TRP A 43 -2.13 -7.57 14.50
C TRP A 43 -1.77 -7.34 13.03
N GLU A 44 -1.63 -6.10 12.59
CA GLU A 44 -1.20 -5.77 11.23
C GLU A 44 0.32 -5.77 11.16
N ILE A 45 0.86 -6.57 10.23
CA ILE A 45 2.29 -6.58 9.93
C ILE A 45 2.50 -5.62 8.77
N LEU A 46 3.22 -4.54 9.04
CA LEU A 46 3.63 -3.58 8.01
C LEU A 46 4.92 -4.03 7.33
N THR A 47 4.94 -3.91 6.02
CA THR A 47 6.16 -4.09 5.22
C THR A 47 6.32 -2.88 4.33
N GLU A 48 7.49 -2.23 4.37
CA GLU A 48 7.82 -1.18 3.41
C GLU A 48 8.18 -1.80 2.05
N VAL A 49 7.51 -1.34 1.00
CA VAL A 49 7.69 -1.83 -0.36
C VAL A 49 7.80 -0.64 -1.31
N ILE A 50 8.63 -0.77 -2.34
CA ILE A 50 8.74 0.24 -3.41
C ILE A 50 7.40 0.40 -4.11
N VAL A 51 6.93 1.63 -4.29
CA VAL A 51 5.63 1.95 -4.88
C VAL A 51 5.44 1.29 -6.25
N GLU A 52 6.48 1.29 -7.09
CA GLU A 52 6.47 0.62 -8.39
C GLU A 52 6.23 -0.90 -8.27
N ALA A 53 6.81 -1.55 -7.25
CA ALA A 53 6.62 -2.98 -7.04
C ALA A 53 5.18 -3.31 -6.61
N VAL A 54 4.55 -2.44 -5.82
CA VAL A 54 3.12 -2.55 -5.46
C VAL A 54 2.24 -2.44 -6.71
N LEU A 55 2.47 -1.43 -7.56
CA LEU A 55 1.72 -1.26 -8.80
C LEU A 55 1.82 -2.49 -9.71
N ARG A 56 3.02 -3.05 -9.86
CA ARG A 56 3.26 -4.27 -10.66
C ARG A 56 2.60 -5.53 -10.08
N GLU A 57 2.38 -5.58 -8.76
CA GLU A 57 1.68 -6.69 -8.12
C GLU A 57 0.17 -6.56 -8.28
N LEU A 58 -0.38 -5.34 -8.18
CA LEU A 58 -1.81 -5.06 -8.31
C LEU A 58 -2.34 -5.09 -9.75
N ASP A 59 -1.46 -4.97 -10.75
CA ASP A 59 -1.79 -5.05 -12.18
C ASP A 59 -1.98 -6.51 -12.68
N LYS A 60 -1.85 -7.51 -11.81
CA LYS A 60 -1.99 -8.94 -12.11
C LYS A 60 -3.34 -9.50 -11.65
#